data_AF-A0A928BE01-F1
#
_entry.id   AF-A0A928BE01-F1
#
_cell.length_a   1.000
_cell.length_b   1.000
_cell.length_c   1.000
_cell.angle_alpha   90.00
_cell.angle_beta   90.00
_cell.angle_gamma   90.00
#
_symmetry.space_group_name_H-M   'P 1'
#
loop_
_entity.id
_entity.type
_entity.pdbx_description
1 polymer ?
#
loop_
_entity_poly.entity_id
_entity_poly.type
_entity_poly.pdbx_seq_one_letter_code
_entity_poly.pdbx_strand_id
1 'polypeptide(L)'
;MENKIRKALPLVAMAFVAAVAALPAVTGCTQKVNDDSNDFNYEEFVRNESLSVVKSDDGKISIKNIVTGETTIKDIKVDWTSSSGVDTLAVFCADGKRGYFNVNTGKIVIKPKYRRAWNFSEGLAAVQLNGYIGFLNPEGEVAIEFNYPYYGNPLSSFLFKEGHCVVADSTGKCGVINKSGKWVIDPLYDNVEIFREYAIVTKAGMRAQVLYDGSVLNSYVLDAISKLTYEEEEYYENREGEICSVTKTVDTGMFYYRVGGRVGLMDSNCKRLTEPLYTEIVAVSGKMFRAYLLDGYSEVILNGKGEIMK
;
A
#
# COMPACT_ATOMS: atom_id res chain seq x y z
N MET A 1 -7.96 52.60 27.27
CA MET A 1 -8.96 52.77 26.18
C MET A 1 -8.25 52.43 24.89
N GLU A 2 -8.41 51.20 24.43
CA GLU A 2 -7.74 50.69 23.22
C GLU A 2 -8.47 51.21 21.98
N ASN A 3 -7.78 52.05 21.20
CA ASN A 3 -8.24 52.40 19.87
C ASN A 3 -7.92 51.24 18.92
N LYS A 4 -8.91 50.38 18.66
CA LYS A 4 -8.84 49.40 17.58
C LYS A 4 -8.90 50.14 16.24
N ILE A 5 -7.75 50.29 15.58
CA ILE A 5 -7.68 50.74 14.19
C ILE A 5 -8.14 49.58 13.31
N ARG A 6 -9.42 49.59 12.89
CA ARG A 6 -9.90 48.76 11.78
C ARG A 6 -9.60 49.50 10.47
N LYS A 7 -8.62 49.02 9.72
CA LYS A 7 -8.56 49.24 8.26
C LYS A 7 -8.25 47.91 7.58
N ALA A 8 -9.26 47.40 6.88
CA ALA A 8 -9.08 46.36 5.88
C ALA A 8 -8.63 47.01 4.57
N LEU A 9 -7.59 46.45 3.94
CA LEU A 9 -7.45 46.38 2.48
C LEU A 9 -6.53 45.18 2.19
N PRO A 10 -6.84 44.31 1.19
CA PRO A 10 -6.02 43.16 0.88
C PRO A 10 -4.84 43.61 0.00
N LEU A 11 -3.63 43.18 0.32
CA LEU A 11 -2.53 43.20 -0.65
C LEU A 11 -2.07 41.78 -0.91
N VAL A 12 -2.29 41.37 -2.15
CA VAL A 12 -1.76 40.18 -2.80
C VAL A 12 -0.32 40.47 -3.21
N ALA A 13 0.55 39.47 -3.00
CA ALA A 13 1.70 39.05 -3.84
C ALA A 13 3.06 38.94 -3.13
N MET A 14 3.52 37.67 -3.08
CA MET A 14 4.91 37.17 -3.18
C MET A 14 5.84 37.40 -1.98
N ALA A 15 6.55 36.38 -1.46
CA ALA A 15 7.41 35.50 -2.24
C ALA A 15 7.51 34.05 -1.72
N PHE A 16 7.80 33.19 -2.70
CA PHE A 16 8.10 31.76 -2.62
C PHE A 16 9.27 31.41 -1.68
N VAL A 17 9.09 30.34 -0.90
CA VAL A 17 10.12 29.29 -0.76
C VAL A 17 9.43 27.96 -1.02
N ALA A 18 9.37 27.58 -2.29
CA ALA A 18 9.02 26.21 -2.67
C ALA A 18 10.27 25.34 -2.46
N ALA A 19 10.29 24.57 -1.37
CA ALA A 19 11.09 23.35 -1.34
C ALA A 19 10.33 22.31 -2.19
N VAL A 20 10.54 22.37 -3.50
CA VAL A 20 10.10 21.35 -4.45
C VAL A 20 10.93 20.09 -4.19
N ALA A 21 10.39 19.15 -3.43
CA ALA A 21 10.70 17.74 -3.63
C ALA A 21 9.74 17.24 -4.71
N ALA A 22 10.11 17.43 -5.97
CA ALA A 22 9.41 16.86 -7.10
C ALA A 22 9.51 15.33 -7.01
N LEU A 23 8.43 14.68 -6.59
CA LEU A 23 8.16 13.29 -6.97
C LEU A 23 7.55 13.35 -8.37
N PRO A 24 8.07 12.60 -9.35
CA PRO A 24 7.54 12.66 -10.71
C PRO A 24 6.09 12.15 -10.70
N ALA A 25 5.20 13.00 -11.23
CA ALA A 25 3.86 12.61 -11.63
C ALA A 25 3.96 11.44 -12.61
N VAL A 26 3.35 10.30 -12.26
CA VAL A 26 3.15 9.20 -13.20
C VAL A 26 2.02 9.60 -14.13
N THR A 27 2.35 10.37 -15.16
CA THR A 27 1.52 10.50 -16.35
C THR A 27 1.41 9.14 -17.00
N GLY A 28 0.17 8.68 -17.21
CA GLY A 28 -0.14 7.47 -17.94
C GLY A 28 0.50 7.51 -19.32
N CYS A 29 1.59 6.74 -19.47
CA CYS A 29 2.17 6.39 -20.74
C CYS A 29 1.73 4.96 -21.03
N THR A 30 0.94 4.77 -22.09
CA THR A 30 0.68 3.46 -22.69
C THR A 30 1.99 2.94 -23.29
N GLN A 31 2.87 2.41 -22.44
CA GLN A 31 3.95 1.54 -22.87
C GLN A 31 3.42 0.12 -22.92
N LYS A 32 3.51 -0.50 -24.11
CA LYS A 32 3.67 -1.95 -24.20
C LYS A 32 4.91 -2.30 -23.37
N VAL A 33 4.70 -2.75 -22.14
CA VAL A 33 5.80 -3.27 -21.32
C VAL A 33 6.00 -4.72 -21.72
N ASN A 34 7.18 -5.01 -22.26
CA ASN A 34 7.66 -6.34 -22.54
C ASN A 34 7.61 -7.17 -21.24
N ASP A 35 6.92 -8.31 -21.28
CA ASP A 35 6.50 -9.13 -20.14
C ASP A 35 7.62 -10.00 -19.50
N ASP A 36 8.90 -9.63 -19.64
CA ASP A 36 10.01 -10.55 -19.31
C ASP A 36 11.16 -9.98 -18.45
N SER A 37 10.96 -8.86 -17.76
CA SER A 37 11.98 -8.38 -16.81
C SER A 37 11.39 -7.58 -15.65
N ASN A 38 10.53 -8.20 -14.84
CA ASN A 38 10.44 -7.79 -13.44
C ASN A 38 11.46 -8.60 -12.65
N ASP A 39 12.69 -8.14 -12.80
CA ASP A 39 13.81 -8.29 -11.90
C ASP A 39 13.38 -7.73 -10.53
N PHE A 40 12.55 -8.48 -9.81
CA PHE A 40 12.43 -8.30 -8.38
C PHE A 40 13.75 -8.77 -7.81
N ASN A 41 14.68 -7.83 -7.65
CA ASN A 41 15.87 -7.98 -6.82
C ASN A 41 15.41 -8.26 -5.38
N TYR A 42 14.99 -9.50 -5.13
CA TYR A 42 15.07 -10.11 -3.81
C TYR A 42 16.52 -10.54 -3.62
N GLU A 43 17.44 -9.57 -3.56
CA GLU A 43 18.69 -9.76 -2.81
C GLU A 43 18.36 -9.70 -1.31
N GLU A 44 17.51 -10.61 -0.84
CA GLU A 44 17.24 -10.77 0.58
C GLU A 44 17.74 -12.13 1.04
N PHE A 45 18.84 -12.05 1.77
CA PHE A 45 19.49 -13.12 2.51
C PHE A 45 18.44 -13.99 3.22
N VAL A 46 18.50 -15.30 2.99
CA VAL A 46 17.82 -16.29 3.84
C VAL A 46 18.39 -16.11 5.25
N ARG A 47 17.69 -15.39 6.14
CA ARG A 47 17.97 -15.37 7.57
C ARG A 47 17.03 -16.33 8.28
N ASN A 48 17.26 -17.62 8.07
CA ASN A 48 17.15 -18.53 9.20
C ASN A 48 18.47 -18.36 9.95
N GLU A 49 18.48 -18.18 11.28
CA GLU A 49 19.67 -17.78 12.08
C GLU A 49 20.88 -18.72 11.94
N SER A 50 20.76 -19.79 11.16
CA SER A 50 21.80 -20.76 10.87
C SER A 50 22.03 -21.02 9.38
N LEU A 51 21.49 -20.27 8.41
CA LEU A 51 21.71 -20.50 6.97
C LEU A 51 22.16 -19.24 6.22
N SER A 52 23.00 -19.38 5.19
CA SER A 52 23.39 -18.31 4.26
C SER A 52 23.46 -18.81 2.82
N VAL A 53 23.15 -17.92 1.89
CA VAL A 53 23.28 -18.15 0.45
C VAL A 53 24.67 -17.72 0.02
N VAL A 54 25.43 -18.62 -0.62
CA VAL A 54 26.77 -18.38 -1.14
C VAL A 54 26.73 -18.55 -2.65
N LYS A 55 26.97 -17.46 -3.38
CA LYS A 55 27.10 -17.49 -4.84
C LYS A 55 28.56 -17.76 -5.20
N SER A 56 28.81 -18.75 -6.06
CA SER A 56 30.14 -19.03 -6.61
C SER A 56 30.35 -18.26 -7.93
N ASP A 57 31.62 -18.08 -8.29
CA ASP A 57 32.04 -17.32 -9.49
C ASP A 57 31.52 -17.91 -10.81
N ASP A 58 31.14 -19.19 -10.81
CA ASP A 58 30.51 -19.89 -11.94
C ASP A 58 28.98 -19.67 -12.02
N GLY A 59 28.45 -18.77 -11.19
CA GLY A 59 27.03 -18.42 -11.14
C GLY A 59 26.16 -19.43 -10.41
N LYS A 60 26.73 -20.49 -9.82
CA LYS A 60 25.97 -21.42 -8.99
C LYS A 60 25.74 -20.83 -7.61
N ILE A 61 24.67 -21.30 -6.98
CA ILE A 61 24.36 -20.95 -5.60
C ILE A 61 24.49 -22.21 -4.75
N SER A 62 25.17 -22.04 -3.62
CA SER A 62 25.26 -23.01 -2.54
C SER A 62 24.59 -22.44 -1.31
N ILE A 63 23.89 -23.28 -0.56
CA ILE A 63 23.35 -22.89 0.74
C ILE A 63 24.25 -23.51 1.79
N LYS A 64 24.70 -22.69 2.73
CA LYS A 64 25.55 -23.12 3.84
C LYS A 64 24.82 -22.93 5.14
N ASN A 65 24.98 -23.88 6.04
CA ASN A 65 24.64 -23.66 7.43
C ASN A 65 25.75 -22.84 8.09
N ILE A 66 25.45 -21.65 8.60
CA ILE A 66 26.45 -20.75 9.21
C ILE A 66 26.88 -21.22 10.61
N VAL A 67 26.11 -22.08 11.27
CA VAL A 67 26.47 -22.67 12.56
C VAL A 67 27.39 -23.86 12.39
N THR A 68 27.13 -24.73 11.41
CA THR A 68 27.94 -25.95 11.19
C THR A 68 29.03 -25.78 10.13
N GLY A 69 28.95 -24.74 9.29
CA GLY A 69 29.81 -24.56 8.11
C GLY A 69 29.49 -25.50 6.94
N GLU A 70 28.52 -26.40 7.11
CA GLU A 70 28.18 -27.42 6.13
C GLU A 70 27.46 -26.82 4.92
N THR A 71 27.88 -27.20 3.72
CA THR A 71 27.17 -26.85 2.49
C THR A 71 26.00 -27.80 2.29
N THR A 72 24.79 -27.35 2.64
CA THR A 72 23.55 -28.14 2.59
C THR A 72 23.01 -28.31 1.17
N ILE A 73 23.35 -27.40 0.24
CA ILE A 73 23.16 -27.63 -1.20
C ILE A 73 24.38 -27.16 -1.97
N LYS A 74 24.89 -28.01 -2.85
CA LYS A 74 26.01 -27.71 -3.75
C LYS A 74 25.51 -27.57 -5.18
N ASP A 75 26.16 -26.69 -5.93
CA ASP A 75 26.07 -26.62 -7.38
C ASP A 75 24.66 -26.41 -7.96
N ILE A 76 23.72 -25.77 -7.24
CA ILE A 76 22.44 -25.44 -7.87
C ILE A 76 22.67 -24.28 -8.83
N LYS A 77 22.45 -24.54 -10.12
CA LYS A 77 22.29 -23.48 -11.09
C LYS A 77 20.91 -22.87 -10.87
N VAL A 78 20.84 -21.85 -10.03
CA VAL A 78 19.61 -21.10 -9.77
C VAL A 78 19.82 -19.65 -10.12
N ASP A 79 18.80 -19.08 -10.74
CA ASP A 79 18.79 -17.69 -11.13
C ASP A 79 18.64 -16.80 -9.87
N TRP A 80 17.82 -17.24 -8.90
CA TRP A 80 17.61 -16.60 -7.58
C TRP A 80 16.83 -17.50 -6.61
N THR A 81 16.74 -17.11 -5.32
CA THR A 81 15.96 -17.78 -4.26
C THR A 81 15.33 -16.77 -3.28
N SER A 82 14.19 -17.12 -2.66
CA SER A 82 13.54 -16.34 -1.58
C SER A 82 12.94 -17.26 -0.52
N SER A 83 12.88 -16.79 0.73
CA SER A 83 12.27 -17.50 1.87
C SER A 83 11.50 -16.49 2.72
N SER A 84 10.38 -16.92 3.31
CA SER A 84 9.67 -16.12 4.32
C SER A 84 10.40 -16.06 5.67
N GLY A 85 11.41 -16.91 5.89
CA GLY A 85 12.09 -17.07 7.18
C GLY A 85 11.26 -17.82 8.23
N VAL A 86 9.98 -18.07 7.97
CA VAL A 86 9.05 -18.76 8.88
C VAL A 86 8.84 -20.22 8.45
N ASP A 87 8.82 -20.47 7.14
CA ASP A 87 8.61 -21.81 6.57
C ASP A 87 9.92 -22.48 6.13
N THR A 88 9.93 -23.81 6.19
CA THR A 88 11.11 -24.62 5.84
C THR A 88 11.31 -24.78 4.33
N LEU A 89 10.40 -24.30 3.49
CA LEU A 89 10.50 -24.36 2.04
C LEU A 89 10.77 -22.98 1.47
N ALA A 90 11.86 -22.85 0.71
CA ALA A 90 12.22 -21.66 -0.02
C ALA A 90 11.95 -21.84 -1.51
N VAL A 91 11.46 -20.78 -2.15
CA VAL A 91 11.27 -20.75 -3.61
C VAL A 91 12.61 -20.51 -4.27
N PHE A 92 12.88 -21.21 -5.37
CA PHE A 92 14.05 -20.97 -6.21
C PHE A 92 13.66 -20.96 -7.67
N CYS A 93 14.45 -20.27 -8.50
CA CYS A 93 14.32 -20.25 -9.95
C CYS A 93 15.49 -21.02 -10.59
N ALA A 94 15.23 -21.91 -11.52
CA ALA A 94 16.22 -22.57 -12.36
C ALA A 94 15.69 -22.67 -13.79
N ASP A 95 16.50 -22.25 -14.76
CA ASP A 95 16.17 -22.21 -16.20
C ASP A 95 14.82 -21.48 -16.45
N GLY A 96 14.60 -20.36 -15.75
CA GLY A 96 13.39 -19.54 -15.88
C GLY A 96 12.12 -20.16 -15.28
N LYS A 97 12.23 -21.27 -14.56
CA LYS A 97 11.11 -21.93 -13.87
C LYS A 97 11.35 -21.99 -12.38
N ARG A 98 10.27 -21.94 -11.61
CA ARG A 98 10.32 -21.92 -10.14
C ARG A 98 9.89 -23.24 -9.53
N GLY A 99 10.57 -23.60 -8.45
CA GLY A 99 10.34 -24.76 -7.61
C GLY A 99 10.64 -24.44 -6.15
N TYR A 100 10.69 -25.47 -5.31
CA TYR A 100 10.94 -25.33 -3.88
C TYR A 100 11.96 -26.35 -3.38
N PHE A 101 12.85 -25.90 -2.50
CA PHE A 101 13.74 -26.77 -1.75
C PHE A 101 13.54 -26.58 -0.26
N ASN A 102 13.83 -27.62 0.50
CA ASN A 102 13.83 -27.57 1.96
C ASN A 102 15.11 -26.90 2.46
N VAL A 103 14.98 -25.78 3.17
CA VAL A 103 16.13 -24.97 3.59
C VAL A 103 17.04 -25.70 4.58
N ASN A 104 16.50 -26.62 5.38
CA ASN A 104 17.26 -27.36 6.40
C ASN A 104 18.10 -28.48 5.79
N THR A 105 17.53 -29.22 4.83
CA THR A 105 18.17 -30.40 4.22
C THR A 105 18.79 -30.12 2.87
N GLY A 106 18.41 -29.01 2.26
CA GLY A 106 18.81 -28.64 0.93
C GLY A 106 18.12 -29.40 -0.22
N LYS A 107 17.23 -30.34 0.09
CA LYS A 107 16.61 -31.19 -0.93
C LYS A 107 15.57 -30.42 -1.72
N ILE A 108 15.59 -30.56 -3.05
CA ILE A 108 14.48 -30.13 -3.91
C ILE A 108 13.26 -30.97 -3.54
N VAL A 109 12.21 -30.30 -3.05
CA VAL A 109 10.93 -30.94 -2.71
C VAL A 109 9.99 -30.83 -3.91
N ILE A 110 9.96 -29.66 -4.53
CA ILE A 110 9.11 -29.37 -5.70
C ILE A 110 10.02 -28.96 -6.85
N LYS A 111 10.07 -29.77 -7.91
CA LYS A 111 10.92 -29.49 -9.07
C LYS A 111 10.48 -28.20 -9.77
N PRO A 112 11.42 -27.43 -10.36
CA PRO A 112 11.12 -26.24 -11.14
C PRO A 112 10.18 -26.56 -12.31
N LYS A 113 8.96 -26.02 -12.26
CA LYS A 113 7.98 -26.18 -13.35
C LYS A 113 7.03 -24.99 -13.53
N TYR A 114 6.98 -24.08 -12.57
CA TYR A 114 6.04 -22.95 -12.59
C TYR A 114 6.71 -21.69 -13.12
N ARG A 115 5.99 -20.87 -13.89
CA ARG A 115 6.51 -19.55 -14.32
C ARG A 115 6.63 -18.61 -13.13
N ARG A 116 5.65 -18.64 -12.22
CA ARG A 116 5.63 -17.89 -10.96
C ARG A 116 5.29 -18.81 -9.79
N ALA A 117 5.85 -18.47 -8.64
CA ALA A 117 5.77 -19.20 -7.39
C ALA A 117 6.12 -18.20 -6.29
N TRP A 118 5.36 -18.25 -5.20
CA TRP A 118 5.50 -17.37 -4.03
C TRP A 118 5.98 -18.17 -2.82
N ASN A 119 6.42 -17.48 -1.78
CA ASN A 119 6.89 -18.11 -0.55
C ASN A 119 5.79 -18.95 0.11
N PHE A 120 6.20 -20.02 0.78
CA PHE A 120 5.30 -20.71 1.70
C PHE A 120 4.90 -19.76 2.84
N SER A 121 3.63 -19.85 3.21
CA SER A 121 3.08 -19.19 4.37
C SER A 121 1.95 -20.04 4.95
N GLU A 122 2.08 -20.35 6.23
CA GLU A 122 1.13 -21.17 6.98
C GLU A 122 0.80 -22.53 6.34
N GLY A 123 1.81 -23.14 5.71
CA GLY A 123 1.71 -24.45 5.07
C GLY A 123 1.20 -24.45 3.63
N LEU A 124 0.97 -23.28 3.01
CA LEU A 124 0.56 -23.18 1.61
C LEU A 124 1.46 -22.23 0.83
N ALA A 125 1.68 -22.52 -0.45
CA ALA A 125 2.37 -21.61 -1.36
C ALA A 125 1.61 -21.43 -2.67
N ALA A 126 1.39 -20.18 -3.06
CA ALA A 126 0.81 -19.89 -4.35
C ALA A 126 1.81 -20.20 -5.48
N VAL A 127 1.29 -20.76 -6.57
CA VAL A 127 2.03 -20.97 -7.81
C VAL A 127 1.13 -20.63 -9.00
N GLN A 128 1.75 -20.18 -10.08
CA GLN A 128 1.05 -19.83 -11.31
C GLN A 128 1.21 -20.95 -12.34
N LEU A 129 0.08 -21.39 -12.91
CA LEU A 129 0.02 -22.28 -14.05
C LEU A 129 -1.02 -21.75 -15.04
N ASN A 130 -0.66 -21.63 -16.31
CA ASN A 130 -1.55 -21.21 -17.40
C ASN A 130 -2.33 -19.90 -17.14
N GLY A 131 -1.74 -18.94 -16.43
CA GLY A 131 -2.38 -17.65 -16.12
C GLY A 131 -3.22 -17.65 -14.84
N TYR A 132 -3.37 -18.79 -14.18
CA TYR A 132 -4.14 -18.94 -12.95
C TYR A 132 -3.24 -19.28 -11.76
N ILE A 133 -3.66 -18.86 -10.59
CA ILE A 133 -3.07 -19.12 -9.30
C ILE A 133 -3.79 -20.32 -8.67
N GLY A 134 -2.99 -21.28 -8.23
CA GLY A 134 -3.37 -22.35 -7.32
C GLY A 134 -2.40 -22.38 -6.14
N PHE A 135 -2.68 -23.21 -5.13
CA PHE A 135 -1.84 -23.31 -3.94
C PHE A 135 -1.39 -24.75 -3.70
N LEU A 136 -0.11 -24.92 -3.38
CA LEU A 136 0.50 -26.20 -3.08
C LEU A 136 0.66 -26.38 -1.57
N ASN A 137 0.54 -27.63 -1.10
CA ASN A 137 1.03 -28.04 0.21
C ASN A 137 2.57 -28.26 0.18
N PRO A 138 3.21 -28.50 1.34
CA PRO A 138 4.66 -28.72 1.40
C PRO A 138 5.15 -29.94 0.62
N GLU A 139 4.29 -30.92 0.38
CA GLU A 139 4.54 -32.12 -0.43
C GLU A 139 4.52 -31.82 -1.94
N GLY A 140 4.07 -30.62 -2.34
CA GLY A 140 3.95 -30.19 -3.74
C GLY A 140 2.66 -30.61 -4.43
N GLU A 141 1.70 -31.11 -3.66
CA GLU A 141 0.36 -31.46 -4.11
C GLU A 141 -0.51 -30.21 -4.17
N VAL A 142 -1.49 -30.20 -5.08
CA VAL A 142 -2.42 -29.08 -5.22
C VAL A 142 -3.42 -29.14 -4.07
N ALA A 143 -3.33 -28.17 -3.15
CA ALA A 143 -4.25 -28.00 -2.04
C ALA A 143 -5.44 -27.10 -2.40
N ILE A 144 -5.21 -26.11 -3.27
CA ILE A 144 -6.25 -25.23 -3.83
C ILE A 144 -6.03 -25.17 -5.34
N GLU A 145 -7.08 -25.50 -6.09
CA GLU A 145 -7.07 -25.57 -7.55
C GLU A 145 -6.73 -24.24 -8.23
N PHE A 146 -6.24 -24.34 -9.46
CA PHE A 146 -5.81 -23.22 -10.31
C PHE A 146 -6.98 -22.42 -10.90
N ASN A 147 -7.77 -21.78 -10.03
CA ASN A 147 -9.02 -21.12 -10.42
C ASN A 147 -8.98 -19.58 -10.34
N TYR A 148 -7.91 -18.99 -9.82
CA TYR A 148 -7.83 -17.54 -9.58
C TYR A 148 -6.95 -16.86 -10.63
N PRO A 149 -7.46 -15.96 -11.48
CA PRO A 149 -6.64 -15.31 -12.50
C PRO A 149 -5.52 -14.46 -11.91
N TYR A 150 -4.37 -14.46 -12.58
CA TYR A 150 -3.23 -13.60 -12.23
C TYR A 150 -3.21 -12.35 -13.13
N TYR A 151 -3.29 -11.17 -12.51
CA TYR A 151 -3.34 -9.87 -13.20
C TYR A 151 -2.00 -9.11 -13.27
N GLY A 152 -0.87 -9.72 -12.89
CA GLY A 152 0.45 -9.09 -13.06
C GLY A 152 0.83 -8.03 -12.01
N ASN A 153 -0.13 -7.39 -11.37
CA ASN A 153 0.07 -6.31 -10.38
C ASN A 153 -0.03 -6.86 -8.94
N PRO A 154 0.68 -6.29 -7.93
CA PRO A 154 0.66 -6.79 -6.56
C PRO A 154 -0.61 -6.33 -5.82
N LEU A 155 -1.78 -6.67 -6.35
CA LEU A 155 -3.03 -6.55 -5.58
C LEU A 155 -3.03 -7.50 -4.38
N SER A 156 -2.26 -8.60 -4.45
CA SER A 156 -2.02 -9.48 -3.33
C SER A 156 -0.61 -10.09 -3.38
N SER A 157 -0.04 -10.34 -2.20
CA SER A 157 1.21 -11.08 -2.06
C SER A 157 1.03 -12.59 -2.24
N PHE A 158 -0.21 -13.06 -2.43
CA PHE A 158 -0.64 -14.46 -2.44
C PHE A 158 -0.11 -15.30 -1.26
N LEU A 159 0.08 -14.65 -0.11
CA LEU A 159 0.46 -15.30 1.14
C LEU A 159 -0.79 -15.49 2.01
N PHE A 160 -0.89 -16.66 2.66
CA PHE A 160 -1.85 -16.84 3.73
C PHE A 160 -1.40 -16.07 4.98
N LYS A 161 -2.32 -15.33 5.60
CA LYS A 161 -2.11 -14.65 6.87
C LYS A 161 -3.35 -14.86 7.72
N GLU A 162 -3.17 -15.40 8.92
CA GLU A 162 -4.23 -15.69 9.88
C GLU A 162 -5.32 -16.59 9.26
N GLY A 163 -4.94 -17.56 8.41
CA GLY A 163 -5.88 -18.44 7.71
C GLY A 163 -6.50 -17.90 6.42
N HIS A 164 -6.15 -16.68 6.01
CA HIS A 164 -6.80 -15.94 4.94
C HIS A 164 -5.83 -15.53 3.81
N CYS A 165 -6.31 -15.51 2.57
CA CYS A 165 -5.53 -15.02 1.43
C CYS A 165 -6.39 -14.15 0.51
N VAL A 166 -5.84 -13.03 0.04
CA VAL A 166 -6.50 -12.18 -0.96
C VAL A 166 -6.24 -12.72 -2.35
N VAL A 167 -7.31 -12.95 -3.10
CA VAL A 167 -7.27 -13.36 -4.51
C VAL A 167 -8.32 -12.59 -5.29
N ALA A 168 -8.13 -12.50 -6.61
CA ALA A 168 -9.06 -11.86 -7.52
C ALA A 168 -9.91 -12.90 -8.26
N ASP A 169 -11.13 -12.51 -8.62
CA ASP A 169 -11.97 -13.27 -9.53
C ASP A 169 -11.67 -12.93 -11.01
N SER A 170 -12.48 -13.47 -11.93
CA SER A 170 -12.38 -13.20 -13.37
C SER A 170 -12.64 -11.76 -13.80
N THR A 171 -13.23 -10.94 -12.93
CA THR A 171 -13.48 -9.51 -13.20
C THR A 171 -12.37 -8.61 -12.67
N GLY A 172 -11.40 -9.18 -11.94
CA GLY A 172 -10.34 -8.43 -11.27
C GLY A 172 -10.76 -7.84 -9.93
N LYS A 173 -11.92 -8.22 -9.38
CA LYS A 173 -12.32 -7.83 -8.03
C LYS A 173 -11.69 -8.76 -7.00
N CYS A 174 -11.19 -8.15 -5.94
CA CYS A 174 -10.55 -8.83 -4.83
C CYS A 174 -11.59 -9.31 -3.82
N GLY A 175 -11.38 -10.54 -3.33
CA GLY A 175 -12.06 -11.11 -2.18
C GLY A 175 -11.05 -11.84 -1.29
N VAL A 176 -11.55 -12.56 -0.30
CA VAL A 176 -10.71 -13.34 0.62
C VAL A 176 -11.14 -14.79 0.60
N ILE A 177 -10.16 -15.69 0.46
CA ILE A 177 -10.35 -17.14 0.60
C ILE A 177 -9.74 -17.66 1.88
N ASN A 178 -10.31 -18.74 2.42
CA ASN A 178 -9.68 -19.53 3.48
C ASN A 178 -8.73 -20.60 2.91
N LYS A 179 -8.06 -21.36 3.78
CA LYS A 179 -7.12 -22.45 3.40
C LYS A 179 -7.72 -23.61 2.60
N SER A 180 -9.04 -23.72 2.53
CA SER A 180 -9.73 -24.68 1.65
C SER A 180 -10.04 -24.11 0.26
N GLY A 181 -9.67 -22.85 0.01
CA GLY A 181 -9.98 -22.15 -1.24
C GLY A 181 -11.43 -21.68 -1.35
N LYS A 182 -12.18 -21.60 -0.24
CA LYS A 182 -13.54 -21.06 -0.25
C LYS A 182 -13.53 -19.58 0.06
N TRP A 183 -14.35 -18.81 -0.65
CA TRP A 183 -14.61 -17.41 -0.32
C TRP A 183 -15.18 -17.28 1.09
N VAL A 184 -14.54 -16.43 1.87
CA VAL A 184 -15.01 -15.96 3.17
C VAL A 184 -15.40 -14.48 3.11
N ILE A 185 -14.86 -13.77 2.12
CA ILE A 185 -15.34 -12.46 1.67
C ILE A 185 -15.43 -12.53 0.15
N ASP A 186 -16.61 -12.26 -0.40
CA ASP A 186 -16.84 -12.32 -1.84
C ASP A 186 -15.99 -11.29 -2.63
N PRO A 187 -15.60 -11.61 -3.87
CA PRO A 187 -14.78 -10.74 -4.70
C PRO A 187 -15.57 -9.57 -5.26
N LEU A 188 -15.79 -8.54 -4.43
CA LEU A 188 -16.59 -7.35 -4.77
C LEU A 188 -15.80 -6.05 -4.73
N TYR A 189 -14.52 -6.12 -4.36
CA TYR A 189 -13.72 -4.99 -3.91
C TYR A 189 -12.57 -4.68 -4.86
N ASP A 190 -12.16 -3.42 -4.91
CA ASP A 190 -10.99 -2.99 -5.68
C ASP A 190 -9.69 -3.35 -4.95
N ASN A 191 -9.73 -3.38 -3.61
CA ASN A 191 -8.61 -3.76 -2.76
C ASN A 191 -9.10 -4.39 -1.45
N VAL A 192 -8.30 -5.30 -0.88
CA VAL A 192 -8.56 -5.90 0.43
C VAL A 192 -7.26 -5.97 1.23
N GLU A 193 -7.31 -5.49 2.48
CA GLU A 193 -6.22 -5.58 3.46
C GLU A 193 -6.64 -6.51 4.59
N ILE A 194 -5.85 -7.55 4.85
CA ILE A 194 -6.11 -8.59 5.86
C ILE A 194 -5.49 -8.17 7.21
N PHE A 195 -6.30 -8.20 8.25
CA PHE A 195 -5.88 -8.13 9.66
C PHE A 195 -6.31 -9.41 10.38
N ARG A 196 -5.86 -9.59 11.62
CA ARG A 196 -6.11 -10.81 12.39
C ARG A 196 -7.59 -11.18 12.53
N GLU A 197 -8.43 -10.20 12.82
CA GLU A 197 -9.84 -10.43 13.15
C GLU A 197 -10.82 -9.95 12.07
N TYR A 198 -10.34 -9.12 11.14
CA TYR A 198 -11.16 -8.47 10.12
C TYR A 198 -10.33 -8.13 8.88
N ALA A 199 -11.01 -7.75 7.81
CA ALA A 199 -10.41 -7.14 6.64
C ALA A 199 -10.88 -5.69 6.49
N ILE A 200 -10.02 -4.85 5.94
CA ILE A 200 -10.43 -3.55 5.38
C ILE A 200 -10.61 -3.72 3.88
N VAL A 201 -11.82 -3.46 3.40
CA VAL A 201 -12.17 -3.61 1.99
C VAL A 201 -12.38 -2.24 1.36
N THR A 202 -11.94 -2.07 0.12
CA THR A 202 -12.10 -0.80 -0.63
C THR A 202 -12.96 -1.02 -1.86
N LYS A 203 -13.98 -0.18 -2.06
CA LYS A 203 -14.83 -0.19 -3.26
C LYS A 203 -15.14 1.24 -3.69
N ALA A 204 -14.78 1.58 -4.93
CA ALA A 204 -14.95 2.91 -5.52
C ALA A 204 -14.41 4.05 -4.62
N GLY A 205 -13.27 3.83 -3.97
CA GLY A 205 -12.64 4.80 -3.07
C GLY A 205 -13.26 4.91 -1.68
N MET A 206 -14.26 4.07 -1.35
CA MET A 206 -14.85 3.96 -0.02
C MET A 206 -14.30 2.73 0.69
N ARG A 207 -14.03 2.84 2.00
CA ARG A 207 -13.49 1.74 2.82
C ARG A 207 -14.49 1.28 3.88
N ALA A 208 -14.51 -0.02 4.14
CA ALA A 208 -15.30 -0.64 5.20
C ALA A 208 -14.48 -1.69 5.96
N GLN A 209 -14.83 -1.90 7.22
CA GLN A 209 -14.31 -2.99 8.04
C GLN A 209 -15.30 -4.15 8.01
N VAL A 210 -14.83 -5.32 7.59
CA VAL A 210 -15.66 -6.51 7.37
C VAL A 210 -15.02 -7.70 8.08
N LEU A 211 -15.83 -8.49 8.77
CA LEU A 211 -15.41 -9.78 9.33
C LEU A 211 -15.27 -10.84 8.25
N TYR A 212 -14.52 -11.90 8.53
CA TYR A 212 -14.37 -13.03 7.61
C TYR A 212 -15.62 -13.92 7.50
N ASP A 213 -16.73 -13.60 8.16
CA ASP A 213 -18.03 -14.19 7.86
C ASP A 213 -18.86 -13.34 6.87
N GLY A 214 -18.27 -12.23 6.38
CA GLY A 214 -18.91 -11.27 5.48
C GLY A 214 -19.67 -10.14 6.19
N SER A 215 -19.79 -10.17 7.53
CA SER A 215 -20.48 -9.14 8.29
C SER A 215 -19.73 -7.81 8.26
N VAL A 216 -20.42 -6.72 7.93
CA VAL A 216 -19.86 -5.37 7.97
C VAL A 216 -19.91 -4.84 9.40
N LEU A 217 -18.75 -4.62 10.03
CA LEU A 217 -18.66 -4.00 11.35
C LEU A 217 -18.79 -2.49 11.27
N ASN A 218 -18.04 -1.89 10.35
CA ASN A 218 -18.03 -0.45 10.11
C ASN A 218 -18.13 -0.23 8.61
N SER A 219 -19.24 0.31 8.14
CA SER A 219 -19.45 0.61 6.72
C SER A 219 -18.70 1.85 6.25
N TYR A 220 -17.98 2.52 7.16
CA TYR A 220 -17.26 3.76 6.90
C TYR A 220 -15.97 3.78 7.70
N VAL A 221 -14.87 3.51 7.02
CA VAL A 221 -13.51 3.54 7.59
C VAL A 221 -12.72 4.66 6.93
N LEU A 222 -12.02 5.43 7.75
CA LEU A 222 -11.15 6.53 7.35
C LEU A 222 -9.70 6.22 7.68
N ASP A 223 -8.78 6.65 6.83
CA ASP A 223 -7.34 6.50 7.05
C ASP A 223 -6.86 7.49 8.11
N ALA A 224 -7.38 8.71 8.05
CA ALA A 224 -7.03 9.79 8.95
C ALA A 224 -8.12 10.86 9.01
N ILE A 225 -8.15 11.58 10.12
CA ILE A 225 -8.92 12.80 10.33
C ILE A 225 -7.96 13.85 10.86
N SER A 226 -7.99 15.05 10.32
CA SER A 226 -7.11 16.12 10.75
C SER A 226 -7.79 17.47 10.68
N LYS A 227 -7.52 18.27 11.70
CA LYS A 227 -8.09 19.59 11.88
C LYS A 227 -7.49 20.57 10.87
N LEU A 228 -8.33 21.42 10.31
CA LEU A 228 -7.92 22.48 9.42
C LEU A 228 -7.68 23.76 10.22
N THR A 229 -6.47 24.30 10.13
CA THR A 229 -6.06 25.55 10.77
C THR A 229 -5.42 26.46 9.73
N TYR A 230 -5.48 27.76 9.96
CA TYR A 230 -4.78 28.76 9.16
C TYR A 230 -4.09 29.77 10.07
N GLU A 231 -3.21 30.58 9.51
CA GLU A 231 -2.48 31.60 10.26
C GLU A 231 -3.06 32.98 9.99
N GLU A 232 -3.30 33.77 11.03
CA GLU A 232 -3.63 35.18 10.95
C GLU A 232 -2.49 36.01 11.56
N GLU A 233 -2.13 37.11 10.89
CA GLU A 233 -1.20 38.10 11.43
C GLU A 233 -1.98 39.27 12.04
N GLU A 234 -1.72 39.54 13.32
CA GLU A 234 -2.21 40.74 14.00
C GLU A 234 -1.08 41.75 14.15
N TYR A 235 -1.31 42.97 13.68
CA TYR A 235 -0.37 44.07 13.77
C TYR A 235 -0.70 44.95 14.98
N TYR A 236 0.33 45.35 15.72
CA TYR A 236 0.20 46.27 16.86
C TYR A 236 1.40 47.21 16.93
N GLU A 237 1.19 48.39 17.51
CA GLU A 237 2.27 49.34 17.80
C GLU A 237 2.81 49.06 19.20
N ASN A 238 4.12 48.87 19.32
CA ASN A 238 4.76 48.66 20.62
C ASN A 238 4.92 50.00 21.37
N ARG A 239 5.48 49.95 22.59
CA ARG A 239 5.66 51.16 23.43
C ARG A 239 6.66 52.17 22.85
N GLU A 240 7.46 51.77 21.88
CA GLU A 240 8.49 52.56 21.22
C GLU A 240 7.99 53.15 19.88
N GLY A 241 6.74 52.88 19.51
CA GLY A 241 6.13 53.34 18.26
C GLY A 241 6.43 52.45 17.05
N GLU A 242 7.02 51.26 17.27
CA GLU A 242 7.33 50.33 16.19
C GLU A 242 6.13 49.44 15.87
N ILE A 243 5.89 49.20 14.58
CA ILE A 243 4.86 48.25 14.15
C ILE A 243 5.43 46.83 14.27
N CYS A 244 4.84 46.04 15.14
CA CYS A 244 5.11 44.62 15.31
C CYS A 244 3.95 43.78 14.76
N SER A 245 4.21 42.51 14.45
CA SER A 245 3.17 41.52 14.14
C SER A 245 3.28 40.29 15.05
N VAL A 246 2.14 39.65 15.29
CA VAL A 246 2.07 38.34 15.93
C VAL A 246 1.26 37.39 15.05
N THR A 247 1.83 36.23 14.76
CA THR A 247 1.14 35.15 14.03
C THR A 247 0.35 34.31 15.01
N LYS A 248 -0.93 34.10 14.71
CA LYS A 248 -1.84 33.25 15.49
C LYS A 248 -2.35 32.12 14.60
N THR A 249 -2.24 30.90 15.09
CA THR A 249 -2.91 29.75 14.47
C THR A 249 -4.39 29.77 14.87
N VAL A 250 -5.26 29.88 13.88
CA VAL A 250 -6.71 29.94 14.04
C VAL A 250 -7.34 28.63 13.60
N ASP A 251 -8.22 28.12 14.45
CA ASP A 251 -9.04 26.94 14.18
C ASP A 251 -10.23 27.30 13.28
N THR A 252 -10.42 26.55 12.20
CA THR A 252 -11.57 26.72 11.31
C THR A 252 -12.85 26.04 11.82
N GLY A 253 -12.76 25.12 12.77
CA GLY A 253 -13.82 24.21 13.19
C GLY A 253 -14.11 23.10 12.16
N MET A 254 -13.28 22.97 11.13
CA MET A 254 -13.44 22.04 10.02
C MET A 254 -12.28 21.04 9.98
N PHE A 255 -12.50 19.93 9.30
CA PHE A 255 -11.53 18.84 9.21
C PHE A 255 -11.39 18.40 7.75
N TYR A 256 -10.21 17.93 7.40
CA TYR A 256 -10.09 17.02 6.27
C TYR A 256 -10.07 15.58 6.77
N TYR A 257 -10.62 14.67 5.99
CA TYR A 257 -10.48 13.23 6.20
C TYR A 257 -9.77 12.60 5.02
N ARG A 258 -9.11 11.46 5.23
CA ARG A 258 -8.39 10.71 4.19
C ARG A 258 -9.00 9.33 3.97
N VAL A 259 -9.15 8.92 2.71
CA VAL A 259 -9.53 7.56 2.29
C VAL A 259 -8.75 7.20 1.03
N GLY A 260 -8.02 6.09 1.07
CA GLY A 260 -7.29 5.56 -0.08
C GLY A 260 -6.30 6.58 -0.66
N GLY A 261 -5.65 7.36 0.22
CA GLY A 261 -4.70 8.42 -0.18
C GLY A 261 -5.34 9.72 -0.64
N ARG A 262 -6.65 9.81 -0.83
CA ARG A 262 -7.36 11.04 -1.19
C ARG A 262 -8.01 11.70 0.02
N VAL A 263 -8.26 13.00 -0.06
CA VAL A 263 -8.85 13.78 1.03
C VAL A 263 -10.16 14.45 0.64
N GLY A 264 -11.06 14.56 1.61
CA GLY A 264 -12.32 15.31 1.52
C GLY A 264 -12.52 16.21 2.73
N LEU A 265 -13.43 17.17 2.61
CA LEU A 265 -13.76 18.13 3.66
C LEU A 265 -14.94 17.62 4.50
N MET A 266 -14.89 17.85 5.81
CA MET A 266 -16.02 17.57 6.70
C MET A 266 -16.13 18.60 7.83
N ASP A 267 -17.33 18.71 8.38
CA ASP A 267 -17.61 19.58 9.51
C ASP A 267 -17.31 18.93 10.87
N SER A 268 -17.47 19.69 11.95
CA SER A 268 -17.26 19.24 13.33
C SER A 268 -18.25 18.18 13.82
N ASN A 269 -19.33 17.92 13.07
CA ASN A 269 -20.29 16.85 13.35
C ASN A 269 -19.98 15.59 12.52
N CYS A 270 -18.78 15.50 11.93
CA CYS A 270 -18.35 14.43 11.04
C CYS A 270 -19.21 14.30 9.77
N LYS A 271 -19.96 15.34 9.38
CA LYS A 271 -20.69 15.34 8.10
C LYS A 271 -19.70 15.64 6.97
N ARG A 272 -19.59 14.71 6.04
CA ARG A 272 -18.84 14.91 4.78
C ARG A 272 -19.48 16.03 3.96
N LEU A 273 -18.69 17.04 3.65
CA LEU A 273 -19.07 18.18 2.82
C LEU A 273 -18.61 17.97 1.37
N THR A 274 -17.54 17.21 1.16
CA THR A 274 -17.11 16.74 -0.17
C THR A 274 -16.85 15.25 -0.14
N GLU A 275 -16.81 14.61 -1.31
CA GLU A 275 -16.18 13.29 -1.47
C GLU A 275 -14.63 13.42 -1.40
N PRO A 276 -13.88 12.32 -1.17
CA PRO A 276 -12.42 12.37 -1.11
C PRO A 276 -11.82 12.43 -2.53
N LEU A 277 -11.89 13.60 -3.15
CA LEU A 277 -11.51 13.83 -4.55
C LEU A 277 -10.16 14.53 -4.71
N TYR A 278 -9.58 15.00 -3.60
CA TYR A 278 -8.41 15.89 -3.61
C TYR A 278 -7.18 15.15 -3.09
N THR A 279 -5.99 15.65 -3.41
CA THR A 279 -4.72 15.15 -2.84
C THR A 279 -4.44 15.78 -1.48
N GLU A 280 -4.83 17.05 -1.33
CA GLU A 280 -4.69 17.85 -0.12
C GLU A 280 -5.78 18.93 -0.04
N ILE A 281 -6.17 19.31 1.19
CA ILE A 281 -7.01 20.47 1.48
C ILE A 281 -6.33 21.30 2.56
N VAL A 282 -6.20 22.61 2.31
CA VAL A 282 -5.59 23.58 3.23
C VAL A 282 -6.58 24.71 3.52
N ALA A 283 -6.64 25.18 4.76
CA ALA A 283 -7.44 26.35 5.11
C ALA A 283 -6.76 27.64 4.65
N VAL A 284 -7.50 28.48 3.92
CA VAL A 284 -7.09 29.83 3.52
C VAL A 284 -7.65 30.87 4.49
N SER A 285 -8.84 30.59 5.05
CA SER A 285 -9.47 31.37 6.12
C SER A 285 -10.44 30.48 6.89
N GLY A 286 -11.13 31.02 7.89
CA GLY A 286 -12.15 30.30 8.66
C GLY A 286 -13.25 29.61 7.83
N LYS A 287 -13.49 30.03 6.57
CA LYS A 287 -14.54 29.44 5.70
C LYS A 287 -14.12 29.23 4.24
N MET A 288 -12.84 29.36 3.92
CA MET A 288 -12.32 29.15 2.56
C MET A 288 -11.16 28.17 2.61
N PHE A 289 -11.20 27.18 1.72
CA PHE A 289 -10.26 26.07 1.70
C PHE A 289 -9.73 25.89 0.28
N ARG A 290 -8.41 25.82 0.13
CA ARG A 290 -7.77 25.46 -1.13
C ARG A 290 -7.68 23.94 -1.19
N ALA A 291 -8.14 23.35 -2.30
CA ALA A 291 -8.13 21.91 -2.50
C ALA A 291 -7.37 21.58 -3.79
N TYR A 292 -6.38 20.70 -3.70
CA TYR A 292 -5.53 20.30 -4.82
C TYR A 292 -6.13 19.09 -5.56
N LEU A 293 -6.20 19.19 -6.88
CA LEU A 293 -6.67 18.11 -7.74
C LEU A 293 -5.62 16.99 -7.87
N LEU A 294 -6.02 15.90 -8.52
CA LEU A 294 -5.19 14.69 -8.64
C LEU A 294 -3.92 14.88 -9.47
N ASP A 295 -3.83 15.94 -10.27
CA ASP A 295 -2.60 16.29 -11.00
C ASP A 295 -1.53 16.93 -10.10
N GLY A 296 -1.88 17.28 -8.86
CA GLY A 296 -0.98 17.89 -7.88
C GLY A 296 -0.66 19.36 -8.12
N TYR A 297 -1.17 19.98 -9.19
CA TYR A 297 -0.86 21.37 -9.55
C TYR A 297 -2.10 22.25 -9.67
N SER A 298 -3.22 21.67 -10.12
CA SER A 298 -4.47 22.40 -10.26
C SER A 298 -5.18 22.49 -8.93
N GLU A 299 -5.76 23.65 -8.63
CA GLU A 299 -6.47 23.90 -7.39
C GLU A 299 -7.87 24.46 -7.62
N VAL A 300 -8.76 24.19 -6.65
CA VAL A 300 -10.06 24.84 -6.54
C VAL A 300 -10.22 25.43 -5.14
N ILE A 301 -11.04 26.48 -5.02
CA ILE A 301 -11.41 27.03 -3.72
C ILE A 301 -12.78 26.49 -3.31
N LEU A 302 -12.85 25.90 -2.13
CA LEU A 302 -14.06 25.41 -1.50
C LEU A 302 -14.53 26.40 -0.43
N ASN A 303 -15.83 26.63 -0.34
CA ASN A 303 -16.42 27.33 0.80
C ASN A 303 -16.62 26.38 2.00
N GLY A 304 -17.06 26.92 3.14
CA GLY A 304 -17.38 26.14 4.34
C GLY A 304 -18.54 25.13 4.22
N LYS A 305 -19.16 25.00 3.04
CA LYS A 305 -20.14 23.95 2.72
C LYS A 305 -19.56 22.87 1.79
N GLY A 306 -18.31 23.00 1.38
CA GLY A 306 -17.66 22.10 0.41
C GLY A 306 -17.98 22.41 -1.06
N GLU A 307 -18.62 23.55 -1.35
CA GLU A 307 -18.97 23.94 -2.72
C GLU A 307 -17.80 24.69 -3.38
N ILE A 308 -17.53 24.42 -4.65
CA ILE A 308 -16.52 25.14 -5.44
C ILE A 308 -16.98 26.58 -5.65
N MET A 309 -16.15 27.52 -5.24
CA MET A 309 -16.35 28.96 -5.42
C MET A 309 -15.99 29.38 -6.84
N LYS A 310 -16.82 30.22 -7.46
CA LYS A 310 -16.64 30.78 -8.81
C LYS A 310 -16.18 32.23 -8.73
#